data_AF-A0A955TAJ7-F1
#
_entry.id   AF-A0A955TAJ7-F1
#
_cell.length_a   1.000
_cell.length_b   1.000
_cell.length_c   1.000
_cell.angle_alpha   90.00
_cell.angle_beta   90.00
_cell.angle_gamma   90.00
#
_symmetry.space_group_name_H-M   'P 1'
#
loop_
_entity.id
_entity.type
_entity.pdbx_description
1 polymer ?
#
loop_
_entity_poly.entity_id
_entity_poly.type
_entity_poly.pdbx_seq_one_letter_code
_entity_poly.pdbx_strand_id
1 'polypeptide(L)'
;MTSTPSKLKAFAELGRISNMPTCLTNVLVGCSIDTVGETLDWNRTLLVTLAVALLYTGGMAMNDVFDEGVDRRERPERPIPSGRISRSSAIVFMVLCLIAGLMILGWIGDSTLYLGLL
;
A
#
# COMPACT_ATOMS: atom_id res chain seq x y z
N MET A 1 12.61 4.93 30.72
CA MET A 1 12.45 3.65 29.99
C MET A 1 11.95 3.97 28.59
N THR A 2 12.85 4.25 27.66
CA THR A 2 12.49 4.54 26.25
C THR A 2 12.18 3.22 25.57
N SER A 3 10.89 2.87 25.52
CA SER A 3 10.40 1.72 24.79
C SER A 3 10.84 1.86 23.33
N THR A 4 11.74 0.99 22.89
CA THR A 4 12.08 0.82 21.47
C THR A 4 10.75 0.71 20.72
N PRO A 5 10.40 1.63 19.80
CA PRO A 5 9.18 1.49 19.04
C PRO A 5 9.23 0.13 18.35
N SER A 6 8.21 -0.70 18.55
CA SER A 6 8.19 -2.04 17.98
C SER A 6 8.41 -1.94 16.47
N LYS A 7 9.20 -2.85 15.88
CA LYS A 7 9.47 -2.84 14.43
C LYS A 7 8.18 -2.71 13.61
N LEU A 8 7.10 -3.33 14.10
CA LEU A 8 5.75 -3.24 13.53
C LEU A 8 5.25 -1.80 13.39
N LYS A 9 5.43 -0.97 14.43
CA LYS A 9 5.02 0.44 14.43
C LYS A 9 5.84 1.26 13.44
N ALA A 10 7.14 0.97 13.29
CA ALA A 10 7.98 1.64 12.31
C ALA A 10 7.55 1.32 10.87
N PHE A 11 7.19 0.07 10.58
CA PHE A 11 6.64 -0.30 9.27
C PHE A 11 5.24 0.29 9.02
N ALA A 12 4.41 0.41 10.07
CA ALA A 12 3.11 1.07 9.98
C ALA A 12 3.24 2.58 9.72
N GLU A 13 4.24 3.24 10.31
CA GLU A 13 4.59 4.64 10.04
C GLU A 13 5.10 4.80 8.60
N LEU A 14 5.98 3.90 8.14
CA LEU A 14 6.50 3.89 6.76
C LEU A 14 5.37 3.75 5.73
N GLY A 15 4.42 2.85 5.98
CA GLY A 15 3.23 2.67 5.13
C GLY A 15 2.18 3.76 5.25
N ARG A 16 2.39 4.75 6.13
CA ARG A 16 1.41 5.79 6.51
C ARG A 16 0.01 5.20 6.72
N ILE A 17 -0.09 4.12 7.50
CA ILE A 17 -1.34 3.37 7.73
C ILE A 17 -2.46 4.27 8.28
N SER A 18 -2.13 5.38 8.94
CA SER A 18 -3.12 6.35 9.42
C SER A 18 -4.00 6.95 8.29
N ASN A 19 -3.50 7.00 7.05
CA ASN A 19 -4.24 7.51 5.89
C ASN A 19 -5.03 6.40 5.15
N MET A 20 -4.84 5.15 5.55
CA MET A 20 -5.45 3.98 4.93
C MET A 20 -6.99 4.03 4.93
N PRO A 21 -7.70 4.54 5.96
CA PRO A 21 -9.17 4.63 5.95
C PRO A 21 -9.72 5.38 4.74
N THR A 22 -9.11 6.51 4.34
CA THR A 22 -9.54 7.27 3.17
C THR A 22 -9.35 6.50 1.87
N CYS A 23 -8.24 5.77 1.76
CA CYS A 23 -7.97 4.93 0.61
C CYS A 23 -9.00 3.79 0.50
N LEU A 24 -9.34 3.15 1.64
CA LEU A 24 -10.34 2.09 1.72
C LEU A 24 -11.74 2.59 1.34
N THR A 25 -12.16 3.76 1.83
CA THR A 25 -13.49 4.32 1.48
C THR A 25 -13.61 4.62 0.00
N ASN A 26 -12.55 5.10 -0.65
CA ASN A 26 -12.55 5.36 -2.10
C ASN A 26 -12.72 4.07 -2.91
N VAL A 27 -12.06 2.98 -2.48
CA VAL A 27 -12.22 1.66 -3.13
C VAL A 27 -13.64 1.14 -2.98
N LEU A 28 -14.22 1.23 -1.77
CA LEU A 28 -15.60 0.79 -1.54
C LEU A 28 -16.60 1.57 -2.39
N VAL A 29 -16.43 2.88 -2.51
CA VAL A 29 -17.24 3.72 -3.40
C VAL A 29 -17.06 3.28 -4.86
N GLY A 30 -15.83 3.07 -5.32
CA GLY A 30 -15.55 2.57 -6.67
C GLY A 30 -16.22 1.23 -6.96
N CYS A 31 -16.12 0.26 -6.05
CA CYS A 31 -16.78 -1.04 -6.17
C CYS A 31 -18.31 -0.91 -6.17
N SER A 32 -18.88 -0.01 -5.36
CA SER A 32 -20.34 0.21 -5.35
C SER A 32 -20.87 0.81 -6.65
N ILE A 33 -20.08 1.66 -7.32
CA ILE A 33 -20.42 2.25 -8.62
C ILE A 33 -20.32 1.20 -9.74
N ASP A 34 -19.36 0.27 -9.65
CA ASP A 34 -19.21 -0.83 -10.63
C ASP A 34 -20.44 -1.76 -10.64
N THR A 35 -21.11 -1.95 -9.50
CA THR A 35 -22.29 -2.81 -9.34
C THR A 35 -23.64 -2.08 -9.42
N VAL A 36 -23.75 -0.95 -10.12
CA VAL A 36 -25.06 -0.26 -10.25
C VAL A 36 -26.09 -1.21 -10.88
N GLY A 37 -27.01 -1.72 -10.05
CA GLY A 37 -28.06 -2.68 -10.45
C GLY A 37 -27.80 -4.14 -10.08
N GLU A 38 -26.64 -4.47 -9.49
CA GLU A 38 -26.25 -5.84 -9.09
C GLU A 38 -25.83 -5.91 -7.60
N THR A 39 -25.73 -7.13 -7.07
CA THR A 39 -25.21 -7.35 -5.71
C THR A 39 -23.70 -7.21 -5.69
N LEU A 40 -23.17 -6.51 -4.68
CA LEU A 40 -21.73 -6.37 -4.46
C LEU A 40 -21.06 -7.74 -4.29
N ASP A 41 -20.09 -8.07 -5.15
CA ASP A 41 -19.21 -9.20 -4.91
C ASP A 41 -18.19 -8.82 -3.83
N TRP A 42 -18.48 -9.27 -2.61
CA TRP A 42 -17.62 -9.04 -1.45
C TRP A 42 -16.24 -9.66 -1.60
N ASN A 43 -16.10 -10.80 -2.29
CA ASN A 43 -14.80 -11.43 -2.48
C ASN A 43 -13.92 -10.56 -3.38
N ARG A 44 -14.46 -10.12 -4.52
CA ARG A 44 -13.76 -9.20 -5.43
C ARG A 44 -13.46 -7.87 -4.74
N THR A 45 -14.42 -7.31 -4.02
CA THR A 45 -14.24 -6.05 -3.29
C THR A 45 -13.13 -6.14 -2.26
N LEU A 46 -13.06 -7.21 -1.47
CA LEU A 46 -12.00 -7.44 -0.48
C LEU A 46 -10.63 -7.59 -1.15
N LEU A 47 -10.56 -8.32 -2.27
CA LEU A 47 -9.30 -8.51 -3.01
C LEU A 47 -8.80 -7.19 -3.62
N VAL A 48 -9.68 -6.40 -4.25
CA VAL A 48 -9.32 -5.07 -4.78
C VAL A 48 -8.87 -4.16 -3.64
N THR A 49 -9.59 -4.18 -2.52
CA THR A 49 -9.25 -3.39 -1.32
C THR A 49 -7.87 -3.74 -0.79
N LEU A 50 -7.55 -5.03 -0.69
CA LEU A 50 -6.23 -5.52 -0.28
C LEU A 50 -5.14 -5.10 -1.27
N ALA A 51 -5.41 -5.23 -2.57
CA ALA A 51 -4.45 -4.86 -3.60
C ALA A 51 -4.12 -3.36 -3.56
N VAL A 52 -5.13 -2.51 -3.45
CA VAL A 52 -4.95 -1.05 -3.34
C VAL A 52 -4.22 -0.68 -2.06
N ALA A 53 -4.51 -1.33 -0.93
CA ALA A 53 -3.80 -1.11 0.33
C ALA A 53 -2.30 -1.45 0.21
N LEU A 54 -1.96 -2.54 -0.47
CA LEU A 54 -0.58 -2.94 -0.72
C LEU A 54 0.13 -1.95 -1.67
N LEU A 55 -0.51 -1.56 -2.77
CA LEU A 55 0.04 -0.58 -3.71
C LEU A 55 0.25 0.79 -3.06
N TYR A 56 -0.70 1.25 -2.27
CA TYR A 56 -0.58 2.49 -1.49
C TYR A 56 0.61 2.39 -0.54
N THR A 57 0.67 1.33 0.28
CA THR A 57 1.76 1.11 1.25
C THR A 57 3.13 1.04 0.56
N GLY A 58 3.22 0.33 -0.56
CA GLY A 58 4.42 0.25 -1.39
C GLY A 58 4.83 1.60 -1.97
N GLY A 59 3.87 2.38 -2.49
CA GLY A 59 4.10 3.73 -3.01
C GLY A 59 4.56 4.71 -1.92
N MET A 60 4.04 4.61 -0.70
CA MET A 60 4.51 5.43 0.43
C MET A 60 5.93 5.08 0.83
N ALA A 61 6.25 3.77 0.92
CA ALA A 61 7.60 3.31 1.17
C ALA A 61 8.57 3.74 0.06
N MET A 62 8.11 3.75 -1.19
CA MET A 62 8.86 4.24 -2.35
C MET A 62 9.26 5.71 -2.17
N ASN A 63 8.30 6.59 -1.83
CA ASN A 63 8.58 8.00 -1.59
C ASN A 63 9.63 8.19 -0.48
N ASP A 64 9.47 7.52 0.67
CA ASP A 64 10.41 7.62 1.79
C ASP A 64 11.82 7.07 1.45
N VAL A 65 11.92 6.06 0.57
CA VAL A 65 13.21 5.52 0.09
C VAL A 65 13.94 6.50 -0.84
N PHE A 66 13.21 7.17 -1.73
CA PHE A 66 13.80 8.15 -2.65
C PHE A 66 14.12 9.47 -1.94
N ASP A 67 13.30 9.87 -0.98
CA ASP A 67 13.46 11.11 -0.23
C ASP A 67 14.45 11.01 0.95
N GLU A 68 15.06 9.84 1.19
CA GLU A 68 15.97 9.60 2.34
C GLU A 68 17.02 10.72 2.53
N GLY A 69 17.61 11.20 1.43
CA GLY A 69 18.64 12.25 1.49
C GLY A 69 18.12 13.61 1.95
N VAL A 70 16.88 13.95 1.58
CA VAL A 70 16.19 15.18 2.00
C VAL A 70 15.65 15.01 3.42
N ASP A 71 14.99 13.88 3.68
CA ASP A 71 14.42 13.54 4.98
C ASP A 71 15.50 13.47 6.08
N ARG A 72 16.73 13.08 5.75
CA ARG A 72 17.85 13.13 6.70
C ARG A 72 18.17 14.55 7.20
N ARG A 73 17.87 15.58 6.42
CA ARG A 73 18.12 16.99 6.77
C ARG A 73 16.89 17.65 7.39
N GLU A 74 15.72 17.38 6.84
CA GLU A 74 14.48 18.08 7.21
C GLU A 74 13.64 17.32 8.24
N ARG A 75 13.70 15.99 8.25
CA ARG A 75 12.85 15.10 9.06
C ARG A 75 13.62 13.88 9.58
N PRO A 76 14.69 14.08 10.37
CA PRO A 76 15.57 13.01 10.82
C PRO A 76 14.86 11.96 11.69
N GLU A 77 13.67 12.25 12.20
CA GLU A 77 12.81 11.34 12.97
C GLU A 77 12.14 10.23 12.13
N ARG A 78 12.12 10.37 10.80
CA ARG A 78 11.50 9.38 9.92
C ARG A 78 12.18 8.00 10.01
N PRO A 79 11.45 6.89 9.78
CA PRO A 79 11.96 5.54 10.04
C PRO A 79 13.28 5.17 9.34
N ILE A 80 13.49 5.63 8.10
CA ILE A 80 14.69 5.32 7.31
C ILE A 80 15.88 6.19 7.76
N PRO A 81 15.82 7.55 7.77
CA PRO A 81 16.94 8.37 8.24
C PRO A 81 17.28 8.14 9.71
N SER A 82 16.29 7.87 10.56
CA SER A 82 16.49 7.61 11.98
C SER A 82 17.12 6.24 12.26
N GLY A 83 17.36 5.41 11.23
CA GLY A 83 17.93 4.07 11.35
C GLY A 83 17.00 3.03 12.00
N ARG A 84 15.71 3.35 12.21
CA ARG A 84 14.73 2.40 12.75
C ARG A 84 14.43 1.28 11.75
N ILE A 85 14.51 1.60 10.45
CA ILE A 85 14.41 0.67 9.33
C ILE A 85 15.64 0.87 8.44
N SER A 86 16.33 -0.22 8.09
CA SER A 86 17.42 -0.14 7.12
C SER A 86 16.88 0.17 5.72
N ARG A 87 17.60 0.96 4.93
CA ARG A 87 17.23 1.28 3.55
C ARG A 87 16.93 0.02 2.73
N SER A 88 17.76 -1.01 2.86
CA SER A 88 17.56 -2.30 2.17
C SER A 88 16.25 -2.98 2.58
N SER A 89 15.91 -2.97 3.88
CA SER A 89 14.63 -3.50 4.36
C SER A 89 13.44 -2.71 3.83
N ALA A 90 13.54 -1.38 3.75
CA ALA A 90 12.49 -0.53 3.19
C ALA A 90 12.28 -0.81 1.69
N ILE A 91 13.36 -0.99 0.92
CA ILE A 91 13.30 -1.38 -0.49
C ILE A 91 12.63 -2.75 -0.67
N VAL A 92 13.04 -3.75 0.12
CA VAL A 92 12.43 -5.09 0.04
C VAL A 92 10.94 -5.01 0.37
N PHE A 93 10.56 -4.30 1.43
CA PHE A 93 9.16 -4.09 1.79
C PHE A 93 8.36 -3.39 0.69
N MET A 94 8.89 -2.29 0.14
CA MET A 94 8.33 -1.56 -1.00
C MET A 94 8.06 -2.50 -2.19
N VAL A 95 9.08 -3.25 -2.62
CA VAL A 95 8.97 -4.16 -3.77
C VAL A 95 7.96 -5.27 -3.51
N LEU A 96 7.97 -5.88 -2.32
CA LEU A 96 7.01 -6.92 -1.96
C LEU A 96 5.57 -6.40 -1.99
N CYS A 97 5.32 -5.22 -1.43
CA CYS A 97 4.00 -4.59 -1.46
C CYS A 97 3.53 -4.29 -2.87
N LEU A 98 4.40 -3.71 -3.72
CA LEU A 98 4.06 -3.39 -5.10
C LEU A 98 3.78 -4.65 -5.94
N ILE A 99 4.65 -5.66 -5.87
CA ILE A 99 4.48 -6.91 -6.62
C ILE A 99 3.22 -7.65 -6.13
N ALA A 100 3.00 -7.77 -4.82
CA ALA A 100 1.82 -8.42 -4.29
C ALA A 100 0.52 -7.71 -4.71
N GLY A 101 0.48 -6.38 -4.65
CA GLY A 101 -0.67 -5.60 -5.10
C GLY A 101 -0.95 -5.78 -6.58
N LEU A 102 0.09 -5.72 -7.43
CA LEU A 102 -0.04 -5.95 -8.87
C LEU A 102 -0.48 -7.38 -9.22
N MET A 103 0.05 -8.39 -8.54
CA MET A 103 -0.35 -9.78 -8.75
C MET A 103 -1.83 -10.00 -8.43
N ILE A 104 -2.32 -9.43 -7.32
CA ILE A 104 -3.74 -9.53 -6.96
C ILE A 104 -4.61 -8.83 -8.01
N LEU A 105 -4.23 -7.63 -8.47
CA LEU A 105 -4.97 -6.96 -9.54
C LEU A 105 -4.93 -7.72 -10.86
N GLY A 106 -3.79 -8.31 -11.24
CA GLY A 106 -3.68 -9.12 -12.45
C GLY A 106 -4.61 -10.34 -12.41
N TRP A 107 -4.64 -11.03 -11.27
CA TRP A 107 -5.52 -12.18 -11.04
C TRP A 107 -7.01 -11.82 -11.14
N ILE A 108 -7.40 -10.63 -10.68
CA ILE A 108 -8.78 -10.12 -10.84
C ILE A 108 -9.04 -9.68 -12.28
N GLY A 109 -8.05 -9.03 -12.91
CA GLY A 109 -8.14 -8.41 -14.24
C GLY A 109 -8.29 -9.39 -15.39
N ASP A 110 -7.88 -10.65 -15.22
CA ASP A 110 -8.05 -11.71 -16.22
C ASP A 110 -9.53 -12.02 -16.53
N SER A 111 -10.50 -11.54 -15.73
CA SER A 111 -11.92 -11.67 -16.09
C SER A 111 -12.42 -10.57 -17.05
N THR A 112 -11.70 -9.46 -17.19
CA THR A 112 -12.15 -8.28 -17.97
C THR A 112 -11.21 -7.94 -19.12
N LEU A 113 -9.91 -8.22 -18.99
CA LEU A 113 -8.91 -8.04 -20.06
C LEU A 113 -9.13 -8.99 -21.24
N TYR A 114 -9.60 -10.22 -20.98
CA TYR A 114 -9.91 -11.19 -22.04
C TYR A 114 -11.18 -10.84 -22.83
N LEU A 115 -12.15 -10.16 -22.21
CA LEU A 115 -13.39 -9.72 -22.88
C LEU A 115 -13.23 -8.43 -23.68
N GLY A 116 -12.24 -7.58 -23.38
CA GLY A 116 -11.94 -6.36 -24.15
C GLY A 116 -11.07 -6.59 -25.40
N LEU A 117 -10.59 -7.82 -25.60
CA LEU A 117 -9.71 -8.23 -26.71
C LEU A 117 -10.38 -9.22 -27.69
N LEU A 118 -11.64 -9.59 -27.45
CA LEU A 118 -12.52 -10.36 -28.34
C LEU A 118 -13.61 -9.47 -28.93
#